data_AF-A0A447P1F7-F1
#
_entry.id   AF-A0A447P1F7-F1
#
_cell.length_a   1.000
_cell.length_b   1.000
_cell.length_c   1.000
_cell.angle_alpha   90.00
_cell.angle_beta   90.00
_cell.angle_gamma   90.00
#
_symmetry.space_group_name_H-M   'P 1'
#
loop_
_entity.id
_entity.type
_entity.pdbx_description
1 polymer ?
#
loop_
_entity_poly.entity_id
_entity_poly.type
_entity_poly.pdbx_seq_one_letter_code
_entity_poly.pdbx_strand_id
1 'polypeptide(L)'
;MDIQGDRLDMEVGFDNRQAAFDMVSTMLDKRQRRKILYLGSKDDIRDEQRYHGYCDAMTRRGLAPLRINPRAISSIHLGIQLMRDALTVHPDVDGVFCTNDDIAMALYCGAASVNWPYRSRSPSPASTVWRWAGK
;
A
#
# COMPACT_ATOMS: atom_id res chain seq x y z
N MET A 1 -6.96 16.20 12.02
CA MET A 1 -7.53 16.66 10.74
C MET A 1 -8.23 15.47 10.11
N ASP A 2 -9.19 14.90 10.84
CA ASP A 2 -9.95 13.72 10.45
C ASP A 2 -11.37 13.99 10.95
N ILE A 3 -12.41 13.66 10.18
CA ILE A 3 -13.80 14.06 10.51
C ILE A 3 -14.53 13.09 11.46
N GLN A 4 -13.77 12.39 12.32
CA GLN A 4 -14.29 11.34 13.18
C GLN A 4 -14.19 11.73 14.66
N GLY A 5 -15.34 11.81 15.33
CA GLY A 5 -15.45 12.16 16.75
C GLY A 5 -16.67 13.02 17.05
N ASP A 6 -16.81 13.45 18.30
CA ASP A 6 -17.81 14.44 18.69
C ASP A 6 -17.48 15.77 18.01
N ARG A 7 -18.40 16.20 17.16
CA ARG A 7 -18.24 17.42 16.37
C ARG A 7 -18.39 18.63 17.28
N LEU A 8 -17.32 19.42 17.39
CA LEU A 8 -17.46 20.84 17.72
C LEU A 8 -18.02 21.56 16.48
N ASP A 9 -18.63 22.73 16.67
CA ASP A 9 -19.51 23.42 15.70
C ASP A 9 -19.04 23.42 14.23
N MET A 10 -17.73 23.38 13.97
CA MET A 10 -17.17 23.18 12.63
C MET A 10 -15.88 22.34 12.67
N GLU A 11 -15.81 21.32 11.79
CA GLU A 11 -14.62 20.48 11.62
C GLU A 11 -14.30 20.30 10.13
N VAL A 12 -13.01 20.38 9.78
CA VAL A 12 -12.49 20.12 8.43
C VAL A 12 -11.39 19.07 8.53
N GLY A 13 -11.56 17.98 7.80
CA GLY A 13 -10.61 16.88 7.78
C GLY A 13 -10.94 15.85 6.71
N PHE A 14 -10.18 14.76 6.68
CA PHE A 14 -10.37 13.68 5.71
C PHE A 14 -11.13 12.50 6.32
N ASP A 15 -11.90 11.82 5.49
CA ASP A 15 -12.36 10.46 5.79
C ASP A 15 -11.31 9.47 5.29
N ASN A 16 -10.39 9.08 6.17
CA ASN A 16 -9.31 8.15 5.84
C ASN A 16 -9.82 6.76 5.45
N ARG A 17 -10.95 6.33 6.03
CA ARG A 17 -11.54 5.02 5.73
C ARG A 17 -12.13 5.01 4.32
N GLN A 18 -12.92 6.03 3.99
CA GLN A 18 -13.49 6.16 2.66
C GLN A 18 -12.39 6.33 1.60
N ALA A 19 -11.39 7.18 1.87
CA ALA A 19 -10.27 7.39 0.94
C ALA A 19 -9.49 6.08 0.67
N ALA A 20 -9.21 5.29 1.71
CA ALA A 20 -8.56 4.00 1.55
C ALA A 20 -9.43 3.00 0.77
N PHE A 21 -10.73 2.95 1.07
CA PHE A 21 -11.67 2.10 0.35
C PHE A 21 -11.68 2.40 -1.15
N ASP A 22 -11.72 3.67 -1.54
CA ASP A 22 -11.79 4.10 -2.94
C ASP A 22 -10.49 3.80 -3.70
N MET A 23 -9.34 4.00 -3.05
CA MET A 23 -8.05 3.68 -3.65
C MET A 23 -7.88 2.18 -3.86
N VAL A 24 -8.19 1.37 -2.85
CA VAL A 24 -8.08 -0.09 -2.94
C VAL A 24 -9.09 -0.65 -3.94
N SER A 25 -10.31 -0.10 -3.96
CA SER A 25 -11.30 -0.40 -5.00
C SER A 25 -10.76 -0.12 -6.40
N THR A 26 -10.06 1.01 -6.59
CA THR A 26 -9.40 1.33 -7.86
C THR A 26 -8.29 0.33 -8.22
N MET A 27 -7.48 -0.10 -7.25
CA MET A 27 -6.45 -1.12 -7.47
C MET A 27 -7.07 -2.45 -7.91
N LEU A 28 -8.19 -2.85 -7.31
CA LEU A 28 -8.88 -4.11 -7.60
C LEU A 28 -9.61 -4.04 -8.95
N ASP A 29 -10.39 -3.00 -9.20
CA ASP A 29 -11.31 -2.95 -10.34
C ASP A 29 -10.64 -2.43 -11.61
N LYS A 30 -9.84 -1.36 -11.50
CA LYS A 30 -9.22 -0.70 -12.66
C LYS A 30 -7.83 -1.22 -12.96
N ARG A 31 -7.06 -1.57 -11.92
CA ARG A 31 -5.68 -2.08 -12.05
C ARG A 31 -5.59 -3.61 -11.94
N GLN A 32 -6.73 -4.29 -11.73
CA GLN A 32 -6.85 -5.75 -11.76
C GLN A 32 -5.89 -6.47 -10.80
N ARG A 33 -5.57 -5.85 -9.66
CA ARG A 33 -4.84 -6.49 -8.56
C ARG A 33 -5.77 -7.43 -7.80
N ARG A 34 -5.24 -8.52 -7.24
CA ARG A 34 -6.03 -9.53 -6.53
C ARG A 34 -5.46 -9.90 -5.17
N LYS A 35 -4.16 -9.71 -4.95
CA LYS A 35 -3.47 -9.96 -3.68
C LYS A 35 -2.70 -8.71 -3.27
N ILE A 36 -3.43 -7.78 -2.68
CA ILE A 36 -2.89 -6.50 -2.21
C ILE A 36 -2.47 -6.64 -0.75
N LEU A 37 -1.23 -6.24 -0.41
CA LEU A 37 -0.75 -6.18 0.97
C LEU A 37 -0.86 -4.77 1.54
N TYR A 38 -1.37 -4.63 2.77
CA TYR A 38 -1.32 -3.38 3.52
C TYR A 38 0.00 -3.26 4.30
N LEU A 39 0.73 -2.15 4.12
CA LEU A 39 1.89 -1.80 4.93
C LEU A 39 1.58 -0.61 5.83
N GLY A 40 1.48 -0.89 7.13
CA GLY A 40 1.22 0.11 8.16
C GLY A 40 2.49 0.59 8.88
N SER A 41 2.32 1.49 9.86
CA SER A 41 3.42 2.05 10.64
C SER A 41 3.15 2.05 12.14
N LYS A 42 2.53 3.11 12.68
CA LYS A 42 2.49 3.40 14.13
C LYS A 42 1.20 2.93 14.83
N ASP A 43 0.24 2.34 14.11
CA ASP A 43 -1.11 2.02 14.63
C ASP A 43 -1.81 3.24 15.24
N ASP A 44 -1.62 4.43 14.67
CA ASP A 44 -2.43 5.57 15.07
C ASP A 44 -3.86 5.45 14.48
N ILE A 45 -4.76 6.32 14.95
CA ILE A 45 -6.16 6.31 14.52
C ILE A 45 -6.26 6.38 12.99
N ARG A 46 -5.38 7.14 12.31
CA ARG A 46 -5.44 7.27 10.85
C ARG A 46 -5.00 5.99 10.15
N ASP A 47 -3.94 5.36 10.65
CA ASP A 47 -3.44 4.08 10.17
C ASP A 47 -4.53 3.00 10.27
N GLU A 48 -5.23 2.92 11.42
CA GLU A 48 -6.35 1.98 11.58
C GLU A 48 -7.54 2.30 10.68
N GLN A 49 -7.91 3.58 10.53
CA GLN A 49 -9.00 3.97 9.62
C GLN A 49 -8.68 3.59 8.16
N ARG A 50 -7.45 3.81 7.71
CA ARG A 50 -7.01 3.38 6.38
C ARG A 50 -7.02 1.86 6.24
N TYR A 51 -6.57 1.15 7.27
CA TYR A 51 -6.61 -0.31 7.28
C TYR A 51 -8.04 -0.85 7.21
N HIS A 52 -8.99 -0.25 7.94
CA HIS A 52 -10.40 -0.63 7.86
C HIS A 52 -10.98 -0.40 6.47
N GLY A 53 -10.69 0.73 5.83
CA GLY A 53 -11.15 1.01 4.46
C GLY A 53 -10.58 0.02 3.44
N TYR A 54 -9.32 -0.36 3.61
CA TYR A 54 -8.69 -1.44 2.84
C TYR A 54 -9.39 -2.78 3.06
N CYS A 55 -9.64 -3.17 4.30
CA CYS A 55 -10.33 -4.42 4.64
C CYS A 55 -11.73 -4.48 4.06
N ASP A 56 -12.48 -3.37 4.12
CA ASP A 56 -13.81 -3.26 3.53
C ASP A 56 -13.75 -3.50 2.01
N ALA A 57 -12.80 -2.87 1.31
CA ALA A 57 -12.65 -2.99 -0.14
C ALA A 57 -12.26 -4.41 -0.58
N MET A 58 -11.38 -5.07 0.17
CA MET A 58 -10.96 -6.45 -0.08
C MET A 58 -12.10 -7.43 0.17
N THR A 59 -12.74 -7.33 1.34
CA THR A 59 -13.82 -8.24 1.77
C THR A 59 -15.04 -8.13 0.85
N ARG A 60 -15.38 -6.91 0.41
CA ARG A 60 -16.48 -6.68 -0.54
C ARG A 60 -16.30 -7.40 -1.89
N ARG A 61 -15.06 -7.75 -2.24
CA ARG A 61 -14.71 -8.50 -3.46
C ARG A 61 -14.35 -9.95 -3.17
N GLY A 62 -14.61 -10.44 -1.95
CA GLY A 62 -14.33 -11.81 -1.53
C GLY A 62 -12.84 -12.12 -1.42
N LEU A 63 -11.98 -11.11 -1.28
CA LEU A 63 -10.53 -11.26 -1.16
C LEU A 63 -10.09 -11.15 0.30
N ALA A 64 -9.08 -11.92 0.68
CA ALA A 64 -8.53 -11.90 2.03
C ALA A 64 -7.62 -10.67 2.25
N PRO A 65 -7.88 -9.84 3.28
CA PRO A 65 -6.98 -8.77 3.67
C PRO A 65 -5.65 -9.32 4.21
N LEU A 66 -4.55 -8.63 3.91
CA LEU A 66 -3.20 -8.93 4.40
C LEU A 66 -2.59 -7.65 4.99
N ARG A 67 -1.90 -7.75 6.13
CA ARG A 67 -1.29 -6.61 6.82
C ARG A 67 0.08 -6.98 7.37
N ILE A 68 1.06 -6.12 7.13
CA ILE A 68 2.27 -6.04 7.95
C ILE A 68 2.25 -4.68 8.63
N ASN A 69 2.38 -4.68 9.96
CA ASN A 69 2.45 -3.45 10.72
C ASN A 69 3.42 -3.61 11.91
N PRO A 70 4.57 -2.90 11.87
CA PRO A 70 5.62 -3.03 12.86
C PRO A 70 5.37 -2.20 14.14
N ARG A 71 4.30 -1.39 14.18
CA ARG A 71 4.01 -0.45 15.29
C ARG A 71 5.16 0.54 15.56
N ALA A 72 5.79 1.00 14.48
CA ALA A 72 6.96 1.89 14.50
C ALA A 72 6.70 3.18 13.73
N ILE A 73 7.49 4.22 14.03
CA ILE A 73 7.41 5.51 13.31
C ILE A 73 7.77 5.28 11.84
N SER A 74 7.00 5.87 10.93
CA SER A 74 7.28 5.76 9.50
C SER A 74 8.63 6.37 9.14
N SER A 75 9.35 5.67 8.28
CA SER A 75 10.59 6.15 7.68
C SER A 75 10.86 5.41 6.38
N ILE A 76 11.70 5.98 5.53
CA ILE A 76 12.18 5.31 4.31
C ILE A 76 12.89 4.00 4.65
N HIS A 77 13.70 3.99 5.71
CA HIS A 77 14.41 2.78 6.15
C HIS A 77 13.44 1.67 6.56
N LEU A 78 12.42 2.01 7.36
CA LEU A 78 11.39 1.06 7.77
C LEU A 78 10.65 0.49 6.56
N GLY A 79 10.28 1.33 5.58
CA GLY A 79 9.59 0.85 4.39
C GLY A 79 10.44 -0.12 3.55
N ILE A 80 11.78 0.04 3.49
CA ILE A 80 12.67 -0.92 2.81
C ILE A 80 12.68 -2.26 3.55
N GLN A 81 12.72 -2.25 4.89
CA GLN A 81 12.62 -3.48 5.68
C GLN A 81 11.27 -4.18 5.45
N LEU A 82 10.17 -3.45 5.59
CA LEU A 82 8.83 -3.97 5.38
C LEU A 82 8.63 -4.58 3.99
N MET A 83 9.25 -3.99 2.96
CA MET A 83 9.23 -4.52 1.60
C MET A 83 9.94 -5.88 1.48
N ARG A 84 11.10 -6.04 2.13
CA ARG A 84 11.84 -7.31 2.15
C ARG A 84 11.06 -8.40 2.87
N ASP A 85 10.48 -8.05 4.02
CA ASP A 85 9.66 -8.97 4.80
C ASP A 85 8.41 -9.38 4.01
N ALA A 86 7.74 -8.42 3.36
CA ALA A 86 6.59 -8.67 2.50
C ALA A 86 6.89 -9.66 1.37
N LEU A 87 8.00 -9.48 0.65
CA LEU A 87 8.40 -10.39 -0.43
C LEU A 87 8.80 -11.79 0.06
N THR A 88 9.32 -11.88 1.28
CA THR A 88 9.68 -13.16 1.89
C THR A 88 8.45 -13.94 2.32
N VAL A 89 7.48 -13.27 2.95
CA VAL A 89 6.28 -13.90 3.52
C VAL A 89 5.19 -14.11 2.46
N HIS A 90 5.06 -13.19 1.51
CA HIS A 90 4.02 -13.21 0.49
C HIS A 90 4.61 -12.94 -0.90
N PRO A 91 5.41 -13.85 -1.48
CA PRO A 91 6.07 -13.64 -2.78
C PRO A 91 5.12 -13.49 -3.97
N ASP A 92 3.84 -13.83 -3.80
CA ASP A 92 2.77 -13.79 -4.81
C ASP A 92 1.88 -12.55 -4.70
N VAL A 93 2.20 -11.58 -3.82
CA VAL A 93 1.50 -10.29 -3.78
C VAL A 93 1.64 -9.58 -5.13
N ASP A 94 0.54 -9.02 -5.61
CA ASP A 94 0.51 -8.28 -6.87
C ASP A 94 0.22 -6.80 -6.65
N GLY A 95 -0.01 -6.35 -5.43
CA GLY A 95 -0.16 -4.94 -5.08
C GLY A 95 0.26 -4.67 -3.65
N VAL A 96 0.64 -3.42 -3.39
CA VAL A 96 0.91 -2.93 -2.03
C VAL A 96 0.16 -1.63 -1.84
N PHE A 97 -0.52 -1.50 -0.70
CA PHE A 97 -1.12 -0.26 -0.25
C PHE A 97 -0.42 0.20 1.03
N CYS A 98 0.25 1.35 0.94
CA CYS A 98 1.01 1.93 2.04
C CYS A 98 0.16 2.91 2.83
N THR A 99 0.31 2.93 4.15
CA THR A 99 -0.39 3.90 5.00
C THR A 99 0.05 5.35 4.76
N ASN A 100 1.29 5.58 4.31
CA ASN A 100 1.81 6.93 4.02
C ASN A 100 2.96 6.93 3.00
N ASP A 101 3.37 8.15 2.62
CA ASP A 101 4.34 8.39 1.56
C ASP A 101 5.77 8.00 1.92
N ASP A 102 6.18 8.04 3.20
CA ASP A 102 7.51 7.57 3.60
C ASP A 102 7.72 6.10 3.22
N ILE A 103 6.70 5.27 3.51
CA ILE A 103 6.71 3.83 3.19
C ILE A 103 6.54 3.63 1.68
N ALA A 104 5.68 4.40 1.02
CA ALA A 104 5.51 4.32 -0.44
C ALA A 104 6.81 4.70 -1.19
N MET A 105 7.48 5.75 -0.75
CA MET A 105 8.77 6.19 -1.29
C MET A 105 9.85 5.15 -1.06
N ALA A 106 9.85 4.47 0.09
CA ALA A 106 10.75 3.36 0.35
C ALA A 106 10.58 2.22 -0.65
N LEU A 107 9.34 1.85 -0.99
CA LEU A 107 9.06 0.84 -2.02
C LEU A 107 9.53 1.30 -3.39
N TYR A 108 9.30 2.57 -3.74
CA TYR A 108 9.73 3.13 -5.02
C TYR A 108 11.25 3.13 -5.17
N CYS A 109 11.96 3.66 -4.18
CA CYS A 109 13.42 3.70 -4.15
C CYS A 109 14.04 2.31 -4.01
N GLY A 110 13.41 1.45 -3.20
CA GLY A 110 13.87 0.09 -2.89
C GLY A 110 13.56 -0.94 -3.98
N ALA A 111 12.62 -0.69 -4.90
CA ALA A 111 12.27 -1.64 -5.96
C ALA A 111 13.46 -2.06 -6.82
N ALA A 112 14.42 -1.16 -7.05
CA ALA A 112 15.68 -1.45 -7.74
C ALA A 112 16.60 -2.38 -6.93
N SER A 113 16.53 -2.33 -5.60
CA SER A 113 17.40 -3.08 -4.69
C SER A 113 16.82 -4.44 -4.28
N VAL A 114 15.49 -4.64 -4.39
CA VAL A 114 14.79 -5.83 -3.87
C VAL A 114 14.14 -6.68 -4.98
N ASN A 115 14.47 -6.43 -6.26
CA ASN A 115 13.95 -7.17 -7.42
C ASN A 115 12.41 -7.34 -7.38
N TRP A 116 11.70 -6.26 -7.02
CA TRP A 116 10.24 -6.30 -6.98
C TRP A 116 9.73 -6.58 -8.40
N PRO A 117 8.91 -7.62 -8.61
CA PRO A 117 8.40 -7.93 -9.93
C PRO A 117 7.38 -6.86 -10.32
N TYR A 118 7.84 -5.79 -10.97
CA TYR A 118 6.97 -4.84 -11.63
C TYR A 118 6.31 -5.55 -12.81
N ARG A 119 5.18 -6.23 -12.56
CA ARG A 119 4.29 -6.75 -13.61
C ARG A 119 3.46 -5.59 -14.12
N SER A 120 3.95 -4.90 -15.16
CA SER A 120 3.07 -4.15 -16.05
C SER A 120 2.24 -5.16 -16.83
N ARG A 121 0.94 -5.25 -16.55
CA ARG A 121 -0.02 -5.88 -17.45
C ARG A 121 -0.76 -4.79 -18.22
N SER A 122 -0.10 -4.26 -19.23
CA SER A 122 -0.74 -3.60 -20.37
C SER A 122 -0.02 -4.03 -21.64
N PRO A 123 -0.72 -4.49 -22.70
CA PRO A 123 -0.07 -4.83 -23.95
C PRO A 123 0.26 -3.54 -24.71
N SER A 124 1.55 -3.19 -24.76
CA SER A 124 2.11 -2.25 -25.72
C SER A 124 3.57 -2.61 -25.98
N PRO A 125 3.97 -2.84 -27.24
CA PRO A 125 5.28 -3.39 -27.59
C PRO A 125 6.31 -2.28 -27.75
N ALA A 126 6.60 -1.51 -26.70
CA ALA A 126 7.75 -0.62 -26.67
C ALA A 126 7.87 0.01 -25.28
N SER A 127 8.80 -0.50 -24.45
CA SER A 127 9.78 0.33 -23.74
C SER A 127 10.51 -0.48 -22.67
N THR A 128 11.78 -0.71 -22.97
CA THR A 128 12.89 -0.51 -22.03
C THR A 128 13.19 -1.63 -21.04
N VAL A 129 13.86 -2.63 -21.61
CA VAL A 129 15.02 -3.31 -21.03
C VAL A 129 15.87 -2.36 -20.18
N TRP A 130 15.94 -2.59 -18.87
CA TRP A 130 17.09 -2.20 -18.07
C TRP A 130 17.83 -3.48 -17.66
N ARG A 131 18.65 -3.99 -18.60
CA ARG A 131 19.76 -4.88 -18.25
C ARG A 131 20.82 -4.00 -17.62
N TRP A 132 21.04 -4.13 -16.32
CA TRP A 132 22.28 -3.65 -15.71
C TRP A 132 23.37 -4.65 -16.10
N ALA A 133 24.07 -4.37 -17.19
CA ALA A 133 25.36 -4.98 -17.50
C ALA A 133 26.40 -4.34 -16.58
N GLY A 134 27.12 -5.17 -15.84
CA GLY A 134 28.00 -4.73 -14.76
C GLY A 134 29.18 -3.86 -15.21
N LYS A 135 29.65 -3.07 -14.25
CA LYS A 135 31.06 -2.93 -13.87
C LYS A 135 31.12 -2.65 -12.37
#